data_AF-A0A0U2YK94-F1
#
_entry.id   AF-A0A0U2YK94-F1
#
_cell.length_a   1.000
_cell.length_b   1.000
_cell.length_c   1.000
_cell.angle_alpha   90.00
_cell.angle_beta   90.00
_cell.angle_gamma   90.00
#
_symmetry.space_group_name_H-M   'P 1'
#
loop_
_entity.id
_entity.type
_entity.pdbx_description
1 polymer ?
#
loop_
_entity_poly.entity_id
_entity_poly.type
_entity_poly.pdbx_seq_one_letter_code
_entity_poly.pdbx_strand_id
1 'polypeptide(L)'
;RRGRQYKLHHLVSVVPSSLHTHPDYQAARLIAMAANIGFAAIRKSNRASWIELWKSRIRLVGAGKRWQAMADAAFFYLMSSSHSSSPSSTSMFGLATWHDYHYYFGHVMWDIETFCVPPLIFLQPDAARGILDYRIRNLESARSNARLMGRRGLQFPWESAPSSGEEAAPMPGSAAWREDHASLDIARAFTLCAHVSGDDAFFQDKAWPVLSGVAEWIKSRVTKRRGKYEIRASMGIAERKSPSDNAVFTNISARTILLDAASAAKRLNRPVDPAWLDIA
;
A
#
# COMPACT_ATOMS: atom_id res chain seq x y z
N ARG A 1 32.49 -38.33 10.69
CA ARG A 1 32.84 -39.77 10.50
C ARG A 1 32.24 -40.24 9.19
N ARG A 2 32.96 -41.04 8.39
CA ARG A 2 32.45 -41.58 7.11
C ARG A 2 31.09 -42.25 7.37
N GLY A 3 30.04 -41.83 6.66
CA GLY A 3 28.68 -42.36 6.79
C GLY A 3 27.78 -41.74 7.87
N ARG A 4 28.24 -40.78 8.69
CA ARG A 4 27.35 -40.04 9.63
C ARG A 4 26.80 -38.77 8.99
N GLN A 5 25.49 -38.59 9.07
CA GLN A 5 24.82 -37.31 8.81
C GLN A 5 24.75 -36.48 10.09
N TYR A 6 24.97 -35.18 9.96
CA TYR A 6 24.82 -34.21 11.03
C TYR A 6 23.76 -33.20 10.62
N LYS A 7 23.04 -32.67 11.61
CA LYS A 7 21.98 -31.69 11.38
C LYS A 7 22.23 -30.49 12.26
N LEU A 8 22.42 -29.34 11.64
CA LEU A 8 22.50 -28.05 12.32
C LEU A 8 21.15 -27.36 12.20
N HIS A 9 20.60 -26.93 13.33
CA HIS A 9 19.45 -26.02 13.35
C HIS A 9 19.94 -24.65 13.78
N HIS A 10 19.62 -23.63 12.99
CA HIS A 10 19.91 -22.24 13.32
C HIS A 10 18.59 -21.52 13.54
N LEU A 11 18.45 -20.86 14.68
CA LEU A 11 17.34 -19.98 15.00
C LEU A 11 17.89 -18.55 15.05
N VAL A 12 17.17 -17.61 14.44
CA VAL A 12 17.52 -16.19 14.40
C VAL A 12 16.29 -15.38 14.77
N SER A 13 16.47 -14.29 15.51
CA SER A 13 15.43 -13.31 15.78
C SER A 13 15.86 -11.95 15.26
N VAL A 14 14.95 -11.23 14.62
CA VAL A 14 15.16 -9.86 14.12
C VAL A 14 14.02 -8.99 14.62
N VAL A 15 14.36 -7.86 15.25
CA VAL A 15 13.39 -6.86 15.70
C VAL A 15 13.84 -5.51 15.13
N PRO A 16 13.02 -4.84 14.30
CA PRO A 16 13.36 -3.52 13.81
C PRO A 16 13.16 -2.47 14.91
N SER A 17 13.97 -1.40 14.88
CA SER A 17 13.83 -0.26 15.79
C SER A 17 12.49 0.46 15.67
N SER A 18 11.78 0.29 14.55
CA SER A 18 10.41 0.79 14.37
C SER A 18 9.36 0.09 15.24
N LEU A 19 9.68 -1.07 15.82
CA LEU A 19 8.76 -1.84 16.67
C LEU A 19 9.13 -1.82 18.16
N HIS A 20 10.36 -1.47 18.51
CA HIS A 20 10.83 -1.54 19.89
C HIS A 20 11.99 -0.56 20.12
N THR A 21 11.96 0.16 21.24
CA THR A 21 13.00 1.12 21.63
C THR A 21 14.34 0.47 21.96
N HIS A 22 14.32 -0.80 22.38
CA HIS A 22 15.50 -1.64 22.65
C HIS A 22 15.45 -2.93 21.81
N PRO A 23 15.63 -2.83 20.48
CA PRO A 23 15.36 -3.94 19.56
C PRO A 23 16.31 -5.13 19.76
N ASP A 24 17.55 -4.88 20.15
CA ASP A 24 18.58 -5.85 20.49
C ASP A 24 18.18 -6.73 21.69
N TYR A 25 17.78 -6.10 22.80
CA TYR A 25 17.30 -6.83 23.99
C TYR A 25 16.03 -7.63 23.68
N GLN A 26 15.12 -7.08 22.87
CA GLN A 26 13.91 -7.78 22.51
C GLN A 26 14.20 -8.96 21.57
N ALA A 27 15.13 -8.83 20.63
CA ALA A 27 15.58 -9.94 19.80
C ALA A 27 16.21 -11.06 20.65
N ALA A 28 17.02 -10.72 21.67
CA ALA A 28 17.58 -11.68 22.61
C ALA A 28 16.51 -12.45 23.41
N ARG A 29 15.44 -11.77 23.83
CA ARG A 29 14.29 -12.42 24.50
C ARG A 29 13.54 -13.36 23.57
N LEU A 30 13.27 -12.92 22.34
CA LEU A 30 12.54 -13.73 21.34
C LEU A 30 13.33 -14.97 20.91
N ILE A 31 14.65 -14.88 20.77
CA ILE A 31 15.46 -16.07 20.47
C ILE A 31 15.51 -17.05 21.65
N ALA A 32 15.55 -16.55 22.90
CA ALA A 32 15.45 -17.40 24.09
C ALA A 32 14.09 -18.13 24.17
N MET A 33 13.00 -17.41 23.88
CA MET A 33 11.67 -18.00 23.75
C MET A 33 11.62 -19.07 22.64
N ALA A 34 12.19 -18.78 21.46
CA ALA A 34 12.24 -19.72 20.36
C ALA A 34 13.06 -20.98 20.69
N ALA A 35 14.14 -20.84 21.45
CA ALA A 35 14.93 -21.97 21.95
C ALA A 35 14.11 -22.86 22.91
N ASN A 36 13.32 -22.27 23.81
CA ASN A 36 12.44 -23.01 24.71
C ASN A 36 11.31 -23.75 23.97
N ILE A 37 10.73 -23.16 22.93
CA ILE A 37 9.69 -23.80 22.10
C ILE A 37 10.30 -24.92 21.24
N GLY A 38 11.50 -24.70 20.70
CA GLY A 38 12.24 -25.65 19.88
C GLY A 38 11.92 -25.61 18.38
N PHE A 39 12.94 -25.87 17.55
CA PHE A 39 12.87 -25.76 16.09
C PHE A 39 11.72 -26.58 15.45
N ALA A 40 11.50 -27.81 15.92
CA ALA A 40 10.49 -28.70 15.35
C ALA A 40 9.06 -28.15 15.56
N ALA A 41 8.79 -27.60 16.75
CA ALA A 41 7.50 -27.01 17.07
C ALA A 41 7.26 -25.71 16.27
N ILE A 42 8.27 -24.84 16.15
CA ILE A 42 8.19 -23.63 15.31
C ILE A 42 7.92 -23.99 13.84
N ARG A 43 8.65 -24.98 13.30
CA ARG A 43 8.45 -25.45 11.92
C ARG A 43 7.05 -26.04 11.71
N LYS A 44 6.52 -26.77 12.70
CA LYS A 44 5.14 -27.30 12.66
C LYS A 44 4.12 -26.17 12.66
N SER A 45 4.31 -25.16 13.51
CA SER A 45 3.45 -23.97 13.58
C SER A 45 3.42 -23.21 12.24
N ASN A 46 4.60 -22.91 11.68
CA ASN A 46 4.69 -22.27 10.37
C ASN A 46 3.97 -23.06 9.26
N ARG A 47 4.10 -24.39 9.22
CA ARG A 47 3.38 -25.23 8.25
C ARG A 47 1.86 -25.14 8.42
N ALA A 48 1.37 -25.11 9.66
CA ALA A 48 -0.05 -24.95 9.93
C ALA A 48 -0.55 -23.58 9.43
N SER A 49 0.18 -22.49 9.71
CA SER A 49 -0.15 -21.16 9.18
C SER A 49 -0.21 -21.13 7.65
N TRP A 50 0.77 -21.76 6.97
CA TRP A 50 0.74 -21.84 5.50
C TRP A 50 -0.42 -22.68 4.97
N ILE A 51 -0.78 -23.79 5.63
CA ILE A 51 -1.95 -24.59 5.25
C ILE A 51 -3.22 -23.73 5.30
N GLU A 52 -3.38 -22.90 6.34
CA GLU A 52 -4.51 -21.98 6.44
C GLU A 52 -4.51 -20.95 5.31
N LEU A 53 -3.37 -20.31 5.03
CA LEU A 53 -3.25 -19.35 3.91
C LEU A 53 -3.60 -19.99 2.57
N TRP A 54 -3.11 -21.21 2.29
CA TRP A 54 -3.36 -21.89 1.02
C TRP A 54 -4.85 -22.24 0.78
N LYS A 55 -5.72 -22.15 1.79
CA LYS A 55 -7.17 -22.34 1.60
C LYS A 55 -7.80 -21.29 0.70
N SER A 56 -7.28 -20.06 0.69
CA SER A 56 -7.78 -18.98 -0.17
C SER A 56 -7.19 -18.98 -1.58
N ARG A 57 -6.32 -19.94 -1.93
CA ARG A 57 -5.65 -19.95 -3.24
C ARG A 57 -6.63 -20.00 -4.41
N ILE A 58 -6.29 -19.32 -5.49
CA ILE A 58 -7.07 -19.35 -6.73
C ILE A 58 -6.75 -20.65 -7.49
N ARG A 59 -7.78 -21.43 -7.82
CA ARG A 59 -7.65 -22.65 -8.63
C ARG A 59 -8.11 -22.37 -10.07
N LEU A 60 -7.20 -22.52 -11.03
CA LEU A 60 -7.49 -22.36 -12.44
C LEU A 60 -8.05 -23.67 -13.01
N VAL A 61 -9.34 -23.68 -13.30
CA VAL A 61 -10.03 -24.83 -13.91
C VAL A 61 -9.89 -24.76 -15.43
N GLY A 62 -9.46 -25.86 -16.07
CA GLY A 62 -9.25 -25.94 -17.52
C GLY A 62 -7.92 -25.39 -18.02
N ALA A 63 -7.13 -24.74 -17.17
CA ALA A 63 -5.78 -24.29 -17.51
C ALA A 63 -4.72 -25.38 -17.21
N GLY A 64 -3.68 -25.45 -18.04
CA GLY A 64 -2.55 -26.38 -17.81
C GLY A 64 -1.76 -26.08 -16.54
N LYS A 65 -1.01 -27.08 -16.04
CA LYS A 65 -0.23 -27.01 -14.78
C LYS A 65 0.70 -25.79 -14.68
N ARG A 66 1.27 -25.35 -15.80
CA ARG A 66 2.13 -24.15 -15.85
C ARG A 66 1.41 -22.89 -15.33
N TRP A 67 0.15 -22.69 -15.74
CA TRP A 67 -0.61 -21.51 -15.37
C TRP A 67 -1.02 -21.54 -13.90
N GLN A 68 -1.40 -22.72 -13.39
CA GLN A 68 -1.64 -22.89 -11.95
C GLN A 68 -0.36 -22.60 -11.15
N ALA A 69 0.81 -23.08 -11.59
CA ALA A 69 2.07 -22.82 -10.92
C ALA A 69 2.43 -21.32 -10.90
N MET A 70 2.12 -20.56 -11.97
CA MET A 70 2.31 -19.10 -11.98
C MET A 70 1.36 -18.40 -11.00
N ALA A 71 0.09 -18.79 -10.94
CA ALA A 71 -0.87 -18.24 -9.97
C ALA A 71 -0.48 -18.57 -8.53
N ASP A 72 -0.04 -19.81 -8.27
CA ASP A 72 0.44 -20.24 -6.96
C ASP A 72 1.71 -19.48 -6.56
N ALA A 73 2.62 -19.21 -7.50
CA ALA A 73 3.81 -18.39 -7.25
C ALA A 73 3.43 -16.95 -6.89
N ALA A 74 2.54 -16.32 -7.67
CA ALA A 74 2.05 -14.96 -7.38
C ALA A 74 1.37 -14.89 -6.01
N PHE A 75 0.53 -15.87 -5.68
CA PHE A 75 -0.10 -16.00 -4.36
C PHE A 75 0.96 -16.13 -3.25
N PHE A 76 1.93 -17.03 -3.41
CA PHE A 76 2.99 -17.24 -2.44
C PHE A 76 3.79 -15.96 -2.17
N TYR A 77 4.19 -15.22 -3.21
CA TYR A 77 4.93 -13.98 -3.04
C TYR A 77 4.09 -12.89 -2.37
N LEU A 78 2.83 -12.72 -2.77
CA LEU A 78 1.93 -11.77 -2.14
C LEU A 78 1.73 -12.06 -0.65
N MET A 79 1.49 -13.32 -0.27
CA MET A 79 1.35 -13.73 1.14
C MET A 79 2.66 -13.61 1.93
N SER A 80 3.80 -13.79 1.27
CA SER A 80 5.12 -13.61 1.91
C SER A 80 5.44 -12.13 2.15
N SER A 81 4.81 -11.23 1.40
CA SER A 81 5.07 -9.80 1.41
C SER A 81 3.97 -8.99 2.10
N SER A 82 2.90 -9.62 2.58
CA SER A 82 1.78 -8.95 3.24
C SER A 82 1.31 -9.73 4.47
N HIS A 83 1.11 -9.04 5.59
CA HIS A 83 0.59 -9.63 6.82
C HIS A 83 -0.02 -8.54 7.69
N SER A 84 -1.10 -8.86 8.43
CA SER A 84 -1.82 -7.92 9.27
C SER A 84 -0.95 -7.32 10.39
N SER A 85 0.02 -8.08 10.89
CA SER A 85 0.98 -7.63 11.90
C SER A 85 2.20 -6.87 11.34
N SER A 86 2.27 -6.64 10.02
CA SER A 86 3.41 -5.92 9.45
C SER A 86 3.45 -4.47 9.96
N PRO A 87 4.60 -3.96 10.45
CA PRO A 87 4.74 -2.57 10.86
C PRO A 87 4.71 -1.57 9.71
N SER A 88 4.76 -2.06 8.46
CA SER A 88 4.73 -1.24 7.26
C SER A 88 3.91 -1.92 6.15
N SER A 89 3.66 -1.18 5.08
CA SER A 89 3.23 -1.75 3.81
C SER A 89 4.37 -2.57 3.19
N THR A 90 4.21 -2.97 1.92
CA THR A 90 5.22 -3.69 1.16
C THR A 90 5.77 -2.84 0.01
N SER A 91 6.82 -3.34 -0.66
CA SER A 91 7.37 -2.71 -1.86
C SER A 91 6.99 -3.52 -3.10
N MET A 92 7.20 -2.97 -4.30
CA MET A 92 6.92 -3.68 -5.57
C MET A 92 7.63 -5.04 -5.68
N PHE A 93 8.78 -5.18 -5.01
CA PHE A 93 9.56 -6.41 -4.99
C PHE A 93 9.57 -7.08 -3.60
N GLY A 94 8.67 -6.65 -2.70
CA GLY A 94 8.60 -7.12 -1.34
C GLY A 94 9.92 -6.90 -0.59
N LEU A 95 10.49 -7.99 -0.08
CA LEU A 95 11.83 -8.04 0.53
C LEU A 95 12.82 -8.86 -0.32
N ALA A 96 12.46 -9.16 -1.57
CA ALA A 96 13.39 -9.82 -2.47
C ALA A 96 14.55 -8.86 -2.75
N THR A 97 15.77 -9.35 -2.54
CA THR A 97 16.99 -8.61 -2.83
C THR A 97 17.87 -9.49 -3.71
N TRP A 98 18.55 -8.87 -4.66
CA TRP A 98 19.58 -9.48 -5.49
C TRP A 98 20.87 -8.68 -5.33
N HIS A 99 22.01 -9.22 -5.75
CA HIS A 99 23.27 -8.48 -5.74
C HIS A 99 23.11 -7.18 -6.55
N ASP A 100 23.51 -6.04 -5.97
CA ASP A 100 23.34 -4.68 -6.54
C ASP A 100 21.89 -4.28 -6.85
N TYR A 101 20.92 -4.89 -6.15
CA TYR A 101 19.51 -4.59 -6.33
C TYR A 101 19.11 -3.34 -5.55
N HIS A 102 18.99 -2.23 -6.25
CA HIS A 102 18.63 -0.91 -5.70
C HIS A 102 17.34 -0.34 -6.31
N TYR A 103 16.60 -1.14 -7.09
CA TYR A 103 15.38 -0.68 -7.73
C TYR A 103 14.33 -0.32 -6.67
N TYR A 104 13.93 0.96 -6.67
CA TYR A 104 12.92 1.54 -5.79
C TYR A 104 13.16 1.38 -4.29
N PHE A 105 14.38 0.96 -3.87
CA PHE A 105 14.89 1.00 -2.49
C PHE A 105 14.01 0.38 -1.38
N GLY A 106 13.06 -0.49 -1.74
CA GLY A 106 12.05 -1.00 -0.80
C GLY A 106 11.00 0.03 -0.39
N HIS A 107 10.88 1.14 -1.12
CA HIS A 107 9.86 2.16 -0.93
C HIS A 107 8.46 1.64 -1.27
N VAL A 108 7.46 2.27 -0.67
CA VAL A 108 6.05 1.94 -0.86
C VAL A 108 5.47 2.85 -1.94
N MET A 109 5.01 2.24 -3.04
CA MET A 109 4.48 2.95 -4.21
C MET A 109 2.99 2.68 -4.39
N TRP A 110 2.34 3.48 -5.24
CA TRP A 110 0.92 3.36 -5.60
C TRP A 110 0.54 1.97 -6.15
N ASP A 111 1.51 1.22 -6.70
CA ASP A 111 1.35 -0.16 -7.14
C ASP A 111 0.71 -1.06 -6.09
N ILE A 112 1.02 -0.84 -4.81
CA ILE A 112 0.51 -1.67 -3.72
C ILE A 112 -0.99 -1.48 -3.58
N GLU A 113 -1.46 -0.23 -3.54
CA GLU A 113 -2.88 0.08 -3.46
C GLU A 113 -3.65 -0.32 -4.74
N THR A 114 -3.03 -0.20 -5.91
CA THR A 114 -3.66 -0.51 -7.20
C THR A 114 -3.72 -2.00 -7.49
N PHE A 115 -2.64 -2.75 -7.24
CA PHE A 115 -2.49 -4.13 -7.71
C PHE A 115 -2.47 -5.18 -6.59
N CYS A 116 -1.99 -4.83 -5.38
CA CYS A 116 -1.93 -5.78 -4.26
C CYS A 116 -3.19 -5.75 -3.40
N VAL A 117 -3.73 -4.56 -3.08
CA VAL A 117 -4.91 -4.42 -2.21
C VAL A 117 -6.16 -5.10 -2.79
N PRO A 118 -6.54 -4.95 -4.08
CA PRO A 118 -7.76 -5.57 -4.60
C PRO A 118 -7.84 -7.09 -4.41
N PRO A 119 -6.83 -7.91 -4.79
CA PRO A 119 -6.88 -9.34 -4.48
C PRO A 119 -6.81 -9.61 -2.97
N LEU A 120 -6.01 -8.86 -2.21
CA LEU A 120 -5.89 -9.08 -0.76
C LEU A 120 -7.20 -8.88 0.00
N ILE A 121 -8.04 -7.93 -0.40
CA ILE A 121 -9.34 -7.72 0.28
C ILE A 121 -10.19 -9.00 0.28
N PHE A 122 -10.12 -9.81 -0.79
CA PHE A 122 -10.85 -11.07 -0.88
C PHE A 122 -10.10 -12.28 -0.30
N LEU A 123 -8.77 -12.28 -0.43
CA LEU A 123 -7.94 -13.42 -0.05
C LEU A 123 -7.50 -13.39 1.42
N GLN A 124 -7.11 -12.21 1.92
CA GLN A 124 -6.57 -11.94 3.26
C GLN A 124 -6.91 -10.50 3.70
N PRO A 125 -8.17 -10.21 4.07
CA PRO A 125 -8.64 -8.85 4.33
C PRO A 125 -7.85 -8.12 5.43
N ASP A 126 -7.42 -8.83 6.47
CA ASP A 126 -6.61 -8.23 7.55
C ASP A 126 -5.21 -7.82 7.08
N ALA A 127 -4.63 -8.53 6.10
CA ALA A 127 -3.38 -8.12 5.48
C ALA A 127 -3.58 -6.88 4.60
N ALA A 128 -4.70 -6.80 3.87
CA ALA A 128 -5.07 -5.61 3.10
C ALA A 128 -5.20 -4.38 4.02
N ARG A 129 -5.87 -4.54 5.17
CA ARG A 129 -5.99 -3.51 6.21
C ARG A 129 -4.64 -3.11 6.79
N GLY A 130 -3.75 -4.08 7.07
CA GLY A 130 -2.39 -3.80 7.55
C GLY A 130 -1.56 -2.95 6.56
N ILE A 131 -1.70 -3.21 5.26
CA ILE A 131 -1.10 -2.38 4.20
C ILE A 131 -1.68 -0.96 4.20
N LEU A 132 -3.00 -0.82 4.28
CA LEU A 132 -3.64 0.51 4.27
C LEU A 132 -3.34 1.29 5.56
N ASP A 133 -3.19 0.63 6.70
CA ASP A 133 -2.84 1.25 7.98
C ASP A 133 -1.49 1.97 7.94
N TYR A 134 -0.57 1.54 7.08
CA TYR A 134 0.66 2.29 6.81
C TYR A 134 0.37 3.71 6.30
N ARG A 135 -0.58 3.87 5.36
CA ARG A 135 -0.95 5.19 4.84
C ARG A 135 -1.65 6.04 5.91
N ILE A 136 -2.46 5.43 6.77
CA ILE A 136 -3.11 6.11 7.90
C ILE A 136 -2.09 6.64 8.91
N ARG A 137 -1.07 5.84 9.26
CA ARG A 137 0.00 6.29 10.18
C ARG A 137 0.80 7.47 9.62
N ASN A 138 0.84 7.63 8.30
CA ASN A 138 1.66 8.63 7.60
C ASN A 138 0.82 9.77 6.97
N LEU A 139 -0.39 10.03 7.47
CA LEU A 139 -1.23 11.12 6.94
C LEU A 139 -0.58 12.50 7.07
N GLU A 140 0.18 12.77 8.13
CA GLU A 140 0.87 14.07 8.27
C GLU A 140 2.00 14.23 7.25
N SER A 141 2.70 13.15 6.89
CA SER A 141 3.69 13.15 5.82
C SER A 141 3.04 13.50 4.48
N ALA A 142 1.85 12.95 4.19
CA ALA A 142 1.08 13.30 3.00
C ALA A 142 0.56 14.76 2.99
N ARG A 143 0.19 15.32 4.16
CA ARG A 143 -0.15 16.77 4.27
C ARG A 143 1.08 17.64 4.03
N SER A 144 2.21 17.28 4.62
CA SER A 144 3.46 18.02 4.48
C SER A 144 3.94 18.00 3.03
N ASN A 145 3.85 16.86 2.34
CA ASN A 145 4.15 16.75 0.92
C ASN A 145 3.28 17.69 0.06
N ALA A 146 1.97 17.75 0.31
CA ALA A 146 1.08 18.70 -0.36
C ALA A 146 1.52 20.17 -0.10
N ARG A 147 1.83 20.51 1.16
CA ARG A 147 2.26 21.87 1.55
C ARG A 147 3.57 22.29 0.85
N LEU A 148 4.54 21.39 0.73
CA LEU A 148 5.80 21.65 0.02
C LEU A 148 5.58 21.99 -1.45
N MET A 149 4.50 21.47 -2.04
CA MET A 149 4.08 21.76 -3.40
C MET A 149 3.12 22.96 -3.50
N GLY A 150 2.91 23.72 -2.41
CA GLY A 150 1.97 24.84 -2.36
C GLY A 150 0.50 24.43 -2.43
N ARG A 151 0.17 23.19 -2.07
CA ARG A 151 -1.18 22.59 -2.15
C ARG A 151 -1.75 22.32 -0.77
N ARG A 152 -3.06 22.00 -0.74
CA ARG A 152 -3.79 21.59 0.48
C ARG A 152 -4.18 20.12 0.39
N GLY A 153 -4.79 19.59 1.45
CA GLY A 153 -5.27 18.21 1.48
C GLY A 153 -4.16 17.19 1.69
N LEU A 154 -4.34 16.00 1.14
CA LEU A 154 -3.40 14.88 1.22
C LEU A 154 -2.80 14.58 -0.15
N GLN A 155 -1.49 14.73 -0.26
CA GLN A 155 -0.69 14.27 -1.39
C GLN A 155 0.26 13.19 -0.92
N PHE A 156 -0.09 11.93 -1.14
CA PHE A 156 0.83 10.83 -0.84
C PHE A 156 2.05 10.88 -1.78
N PRO A 157 3.24 10.52 -1.28
CA PRO A 157 4.44 10.41 -2.10
C PRO A 157 4.32 9.42 -3.25
N TRP A 158 5.11 9.65 -4.29
CA TRP A 158 5.33 8.69 -5.37
C TRP A 158 6.09 7.46 -4.85
N GLU A 159 7.24 7.69 -4.22
CA GLU A 159 8.00 6.69 -3.49
C GLU A 159 7.99 7.04 -2.00
N SER A 160 7.22 6.29 -1.22
CA SER A 160 7.05 6.57 0.21
C SER A 160 8.08 5.79 1.03
N ALA A 161 8.91 6.50 1.80
CA ALA A 161 9.87 5.89 2.71
C ALA A 161 9.16 4.99 3.75
N PRO A 162 9.58 3.73 3.95
CA PRO A 162 8.91 2.81 4.89
C PRO A 162 8.91 3.28 6.35
N SER A 163 9.88 4.11 6.75
CA SER A 163 10.04 4.58 8.13
C SER A 163 9.32 5.89 8.43
N SER A 164 9.30 6.86 7.50
CA SER A 164 8.71 8.20 7.72
C SER A 164 7.44 8.46 6.90
N GLY A 165 7.19 7.68 5.85
CA GLY A 165 6.12 7.94 4.89
C GLY A 165 6.30 9.22 4.06
N GLU A 166 7.50 9.79 4.07
CA GLU A 166 7.87 10.97 3.27
C GLU A 166 8.27 10.57 1.85
N GLU A 167 8.30 11.55 0.96
CA GLU A 167 8.81 11.38 -0.41
C GLU A 167 10.30 11.05 -0.40
N ALA A 168 10.63 9.95 -1.05
CA ALA A 168 11.96 9.36 -1.08
C ALA A 168 12.42 9.03 -2.50
N ALA A 169 11.65 9.43 -3.53
CA ALA A 169 12.04 9.22 -4.92
C ALA A 169 13.45 9.79 -5.20
N PRO A 170 14.33 9.02 -5.85
CA PRO A 170 15.69 9.46 -6.12
C PRO A 170 15.72 10.61 -7.14
N MET A 171 16.62 11.56 -6.91
CA MET A 171 16.88 12.64 -7.86
C MET A 171 17.58 12.08 -9.11
N PRO A 172 17.26 12.59 -10.33
CA PRO A 172 16.39 13.73 -10.64
C PRO A 172 14.95 13.35 -11.06
N GLY A 173 14.41 12.22 -10.60
CA GLY A 173 13.13 11.69 -11.07
C GLY A 173 11.94 12.65 -10.87
N SER A 174 11.24 12.99 -11.95
CA SER A 174 10.13 13.97 -11.90
C SER A 174 8.78 13.43 -11.44
N ALA A 175 8.68 12.11 -11.25
CA ALA A 175 7.46 11.45 -10.84
C ALA A 175 6.92 12.00 -9.51
N ALA A 176 7.82 12.26 -8.54
CA ALA A 176 7.51 12.83 -7.22
C ALA A 176 6.62 14.08 -7.23
N TRP A 177 6.70 14.92 -8.27
CA TRP A 177 5.89 16.14 -8.38
C TRP A 177 4.94 16.18 -9.59
N ARG A 178 4.95 15.16 -10.45
CA ARG A 178 4.14 15.13 -11.67
C ARG A 178 3.13 13.99 -11.71
N GLU A 179 3.39 12.86 -11.05
CA GLU A 179 2.49 11.71 -11.02
C GLU A 179 1.39 11.91 -9.99
N ASP A 180 0.47 12.81 -10.36
CA ASP A 180 -0.68 13.22 -9.56
C ASP A 180 -1.60 12.04 -9.18
N HIS A 181 -1.59 10.93 -9.94
CA HIS A 181 -2.55 9.85 -9.76
C HIS A 181 -2.29 8.98 -8.53
N ALA A 182 -1.06 8.92 -8.01
CA ALA A 182 -0.72 8.05 -6.86
C ALA A 182 -1.66 8.28 -5.65
N SER A 183 -1.98 9.53 -5.36
CA SER A 183 -2.92 9.87 -4.28
C SER A 183 -4.36 9.44 -4.58
N LEU A 184 -4.75 9.43 -5.85
CA LEU A 184 -6.07 9.01 -6.33
C LEU A 184 -6.22 7.49 -6.20
N ASP A 185 -5.18 6.74 -6.54
CA ASP A 185 -5.16 5.28 -6.44
C ASP A 185 -5.25 4.82 -4.98
N ILE A 186 -4.54 5.51 -4.09
CA ILE A 186 -4.63 5.26 -2.65
C ILE A 186 -6.05 5.52 -2.14
N ALA A 187 -6.64 6.69 -2.45
CA ALA A 187 -8.02 6.99 -2.05
C ALA A 187 -9.04 5.97 -2.61
N ARG A 188 -8.82 5.51 -3.84
CA ARG A 188 -9.65 4.48 -4.47
C ARG A 188 -9.54 3.14 -3.74
N ALA A 189 -8.35 2.74 -3.30
CA ALA A 189 -8.12 1.50 -2.56
C ALA A 189 -8.79 1.52 -1.18
N PHE A 190 -8.73 2.64 -0.45
CA PHE A 190 -9.47 2.81 0.81
C PHE A 190 -10.98 2.68 0.60
N THR A 191 -11.50 3.34 -0.44
CA THR A 191 -12.93 3.30 -0.77
C THR A 191 -13.37 1.89 -1.17
N LEU A 192 -12.57 1.20 -1.98
CA LEU A 192 -12.80 -0.20 -2.36
C LEU A 192 -12.82 -1.11 -1.14
N CYS A 193 -11.83 -1.01 -0.24
CA CYS A 193 -11.75 -1.81 0.97
C CYS A 193 -12.97 -1.59 1.87
N ALA A 194 -13.38 -0.33 2.04
CA ALA A 194 -14.53 0.00 2.87
C ALA A 194 -15.86 -0.51 2.28
N HIS A 195 -16.03 -0.42 0.94
CA HIS A 195 -17.22 -0.95 0.27
C HIS A 195 -17.30 -2.47 0.29
N VAL A 196 -16.18 -3.17 0.06
CA VAL A 196 -16.17 -4.64 0.03
C VAL A 196 -16.31 -5.22 1.44
N SER A 197 -15.68 -4.62 2.45
CA SER A 197 -15.77 -5.12 3.83
C SER A 197 -17.10 -4.80 4.52
N GLY A 198 -17.81 -3.75 4.08
CA GLY A 198 -19.03 -3.29 4.74
C GLY A 198 -18.79 -2.76 6.17
N ASP A 199 -17.54 -2.53 6.54
CA ASP A 199 -17.13 -2.11 7.89
C ASP A 199 -17.29 -0.60 8.04
N ASP A 200 -18.35 -0.18 8.74
CA ASP A 200 -18.67 1.23 8.97
C ASP A 200 -17.59 1.95 9.78
N ALA A 201 -16.94 1.27 10.73
CA ALA A 201 -15.85 1.85 11.51
C ALA A 201 -14.63 2.09 10.62
N PHE A 202 -14.26 1.12 9.78
CA PHE A 202 -13.22 1.33 8.78
C PHE A 202 -13.57 2.47 7.82
N PHE A 203 -14.83 2.53 7.36
CA PHE A 203 -15.29 3.59 6.46
C PHE A 203 -15.14 4.97 7.11
N GLN A 204 -15.60 5.13 8.35
CA GLN A 204 -15.58 6.41 9.06
C GLN A 204 -14.18 6.83 9.52
N ASP A 205 -13.41 5.90 10.09
CA ASP A 205 -12.19 6.24 10.83
C ASP A 205 -10.93 6.12 9.96
N LYS A 206 -10.99 5.36 8.87
CA LYS A 206 -9.83 5.13 7.98
C LYS A 206 -10.08 5.61 6.56
N ALA A 207 -11.16 5.18 5.90
CA ALA A 207 -11.41 5.53 4.50
C ALA A 207 -11.77 7.01 4.33
N TRP A 208 -12.66 7.56 5.16
CA TRP A 208 -13.12 8.94 5.05
C TRP A 208 -12.00 9.99 5.22
N PRO A 209 -11.09 9.91 6.21
CA PRO A 209 -9.98 10.87 6.33
C PRO A 209 -9.08 10.90 5.09
N VAL A 210 -8.84 9.75 4.46
CA VAL A 210 -8.06 9.66 3.22
C VAL A 210 -8.84 10.25 2.06
N LEU A 211 -10.07 9.78 1.84
CA LEU A 211 -10.90 10.17 0.70
C LEU A 211 -11.18 11.69 0.68
N SER A 212 -11.61 12.26 1.82
CA SER A 212 -11.86 13.70 1.94
C SER A 212 -10.58 14.53 1.85
N GLY A 213 -9.47 14.06 2.42
CA GLY A 213 -8.18 14.73 2.32
C GLY A 213 -7.63 14.77 0.89
N VAL A 214 -7.78 13.68 0.13
CA VAL A 214 -7.41 13.64 -1.29
C VAL A 214 -8.38 14.48 -2.13
N ALA A 215 -9.68 14.51 -1.81
CA ALA A 215 -10.63 15.41 -2.45
C ALA A 215 -10.26 16.90 -2.26
N GLU A 216 -9.81 17.30 -1.07
CA GLU A 216 -9.27 18.65 -0.82
C GLU A 216 -7.99 18.90 -1.63
N TRP A 217 -7.14 17.89 -1.79
CA TRP A 217 -5.95 18.02 -2.63
C TRP A 217 -6.33 18.26 -4.10
N ILE A 218 -7.28 17.49 -4.65
CA ILE A 218 -7.80 17.70 -6.01
C ILE A 218 -8.30 19.14 -6.17
N LYS A 219 -9.11 19.63 -5.20
CA LYS A 219 -9.61 21.02 -5.21
C LYS A 219 -8.48 22.05 -5.26
N SER A 220 -7.37 21.80 -4.56
CA SER A 220 -6.20 22.69 -4.58
C SER A 220 -5.31 22.53 -5.82
N ARG A 221 -5.40 21.39 -6.52
CA ARG A 221 -4.58 21.01 -7.67
C ARG A 221 -5.18 21.52 -8.98
N VAL A 222 -6.50 21.44 -9.15
CA VAL A 222 -7.16 21.86 -10.39
C VAL A 222 -7.02 23.37 -10.62
N THR A 223 -7.02 23.76 -11.89
CA THR A 223 -7.09 25.16 -12.32
C THR A 223 -8.35 25.39 -13.15
N LYS A 224 -9.02 26.54 -12.99
CA LYS A 224 -10.22 26.87 -13.77
C LYS A 224 -9.84 27.71 -14.99
N ARG A 225 -10.18 27.25 -16.19
CA ARG A 225 -9.92 27.94 -17.45
C ARG A 225 -11.12 27.79 -18.39
N ARG A 226 -11.60 28.92 -18.95
CA ARG A 226 -12.76 28.95 -19.86
C ARG A 226 -13.99 28.20 -19.30
N GLY A 227 -14.25 28.38 -18.00
CA GLY A 227 -15.38 27.73 -17.31
C GLY A 227 -15.20 26.24 -17.01
N LYS A 228 -14.05 25.62 -17.35
CA LYS A 228 -13.76 24.20 -17.09
C LYS A 228 -12.60 24.05 -16.12
N TYR A 229 -12.53 22.91 -15.45
CA TYR A 229 -11.40 22.55 -14.59
C TYR A 229 -10.40 21.68 -15.35
N GLU A 230 -9.11 21.97 -15.15
CA GLU A 230 -8.00 21.30 -15.81
C GLU A 230 -6.92 20.92 -14.79
N ILE A 231 -6.34 19.72 -14.95
CA ILE A 231 -5.10 19.31 -14.28
C ILE A 231 -3.98 19.39 -15.32
N ARG A 232 -3.12 20.39 -15.18
CA ARG A 232 -2.04 20.70 -16.13
C ARG A 232 -0.69 20.21 -15.66
N ALA A 233 0.22 19.95 -16.59
CA ALA A 233 1.57 19.45 -16.33
C ALA A 233 1.59 18.19 -15.44
N SER A 234 0.67 17.26 -15.71
CA SER A 234 0.56 15.98 -15.02
C SER A 234 1.28 14.87 -15.80
N MET A 235 1.78 13.88 -15.10
CA MET A 235 2.20 12.61 -15.66
C MET A 235 1.16 11.57 -15.22
N GLY A 236 0.55 10.89 -16.18
CA GLY A 236 -0.36 9.77 -15.90
C GLY A 236 0.42 8.46 -15.82
N ILE A 237 -0.31 7.35 -15.60
CA ILE A 237 0.23 5.98 -15.47
C ILE A 237 1.18 5.52 -16.58
N ALA A 238 1.10 6.13 -17.77
CA ALA A 238 2.06 5.92 -18.84
C ALA A 238 3.13 6.99 -18.71
N GLU A 239 4.19 6.67 -17.95
CA GLU A 239 5.29 7.59 -17.67
C GLU A 239 5.90 8.14 -18.96
N ARG A 240 6.11 9.46 -18.98
CA ARG A 240 6.64 10.18 -20.14
C ARG A 240 7.62 11.24 -19.68
N LYS A 241 8.65 11.48 -20.50
CA LYS A 241 9.63 12.55 -20.24
C LYS A 241 9.00 13.94 -20.13
N SER A 242 8.01 14.22 -20.97
CA SER A 242 7.26 15.48 -20.96
C SER A 242 5.91 15.28 -20.28
N PRO A 243 5.49 16.21 -19.42
CA PRO A 243 4.19 16.13 -18.80
C PRO A 243 3.10 16.45 -19.83
N SER A 244 1.89 16.02 -19.54
CA SER A 244 0.69 16.28 -20.34
C SER A 244 -0.33 17.08 -19.55
N ASP A 245 -1.04 17.96 -20.25
CA ASP A 245 -2.24 18.58 -19.71
C ASP A 245 -3.41 17.61 -19.88
N ASN A 246 -4.27 17.52 -18.86
CA ASN A 246 -5.50 16.73 -18.87
C ASN A 246 -5.28 15.25 -19.19
N ALA A 247 -4.31 14.63 -18.53
CA ALA A 247 -4.11 13.19 -18.58
C ALA A 247 -5.42 12.47 -18.24
N VAL A 248 -5.95 11.67 -19.18
CA VAL A 248 -7.31 11.12 -19.10
C VAL A 248 -7.52 10.30 -17.83
N PHE A 249 -6.56 9.42 -17.50
CA PHE A 249 -6.59 8.62 -16.29
C PHE A 249 -6.70 9.51 -15.04
N THR A 250 -5.81 10.48 -14.90
CA THR A 250 -5.78 11.41 -13.76
C THR A 250 -7.10 12.19 -13.62
N ASN A 251 -7.64 12.71 -14.72
CA ASN A 251 -8.88 13.49 -14.69
C ASN A 251 -10.10 12.61 -14.31
N ILE A 252 -10.21 11.41 -14.88
CA ILE A 252 -11.31 10.48 -14.56
C ILE A 252 -11.21 10.00 -13.11
N SER A 253 -10.01 9.66 -12.65
CA SER A 253 -9.77 9.27 -11.26
C SER A 253 -10.09 10.42 -10.31
N ALA A 254 -9.68 11.65 -10.60
CA ALA A 254 -9.99 12.81 -9.78
C ALA A 254 -11.50 13.05 -9.69
N ARG A 255 -12.21 13.00 -10.82
CA ARG A 255 -13.67 13.09 -10.86
C ARG A 255 -14.33 12.00 -10.01
N THR A 256 -13.86 10.76 -10.13
CA THR A 256 -14.38 9.62 -9.35
C THR A 256 -14.21 9.85 -7.86
N ILE A 257 -13.01 10.27 -7.42
CA ILE A 257 -12.72 10.56 -6.02
C ILE A 257 -13.58 11.70 -5.47
N LEU A 258 -13.83 12.76 -6.24
CA LEU A 258 -14.71 13.86 -5.82
C LEU A 258 -16.16 13.42 -5.63
N LEU A 259 -16.69 12.60 -6.55
CA LEU A 259 -18.04 12.05 -6.45
C LEU A 259 -18.15 11.07 -5.28
N ASP A 260 -17.15 10.21 -5.08
CA ASP A 260 -17.08 9.28 -3.95
C ASP A 260 -17.02 10.04 -2.63
N ALA A 261 -16.23 11.12 -2.54
CA ALA A 261 -16.15 11.97 -1.35
C ALA A 261 -17.49 12.64 -1.04
N ALA A 262 -18.20 13.16 -2.05
CA ALA A 262 -19.53 13.74 -1.86
C ALA A 262 -20.57 12.70 -1.41
N SER A 263 -20.52 11.49 -1.96
CA SER A 263 -21.37 10.37 -1.55
C SER A 263 -21.06 9.92 -0.12
N ALA A 264 -19.78 9.77 0.22
CA ALA A 264 -19.32 9.39 1.54
C ALA A 264 -19.71 10.42 2.62
N ALA A 265 -19.60 11.72 2.30
CA ALA A 265 -20.05 12.80 3.18
C ALA A 265 -21.53 12.67 3.52
N LYS A 266 -22.38 12.44 2.49
CA LYS A 266 -23.82 12.20 2.70
C LYS A 266 -24.08 10.99 3.57
N ARG A 267 -23.43 9.85 3.28
CA ARG A 267 -23.55 8.61 4.07
C ARG A 267 -23.20 8.82 5.55
N LEU A 268 -22.19 9.65 5.82
CA LEU A 268 -21.72 9.96 7.17
C LEU A 268 -22.44 11.15 7.83
N ASN A 269 -23.50 11.69 7.21
CA ASN A 269 -24.19 12.90 7.66
C ASN A 269 -23.24 14.10 7.88
N ARG A 270 -22.24 14.25 7.00
CA ARG A 270 -21.29 15.36 6.99
C ARG A 270 -21.65 16.37 5.89
N PRO A 271 -21.33 17.66 6.06
CA PRO A 271 -21.50 18.65 5.00
C PRO A 271 -20.73 18.24 3.73
N VAL A 272 -21.41 18.30 2.58
CA VAL A 272 -20.80 18.11 1.27
C VAL A 272 -20.20 19.44 0.84
N ASP A 273 -18.90 19.49 0.50
CA ASP A 273 -18.30 20.67 -0.11
C ASP A 273 -18.85 20.83 -1.55
N PRO A 274 -19.60 21.91 -1.87
CA PRO A 274 -20.16 22.12 -3.20
C PRO A 274 -19.09 22.18 -4.30
N ALA A 275 -17.86 22.58 -3.97
CA ALA A 275 -16.76 22.61 -4.92
C ALA A 275 -16.40 21.21 -5.44
N TRP A 276 -16.60 20.15 -4.65
CA TRP A 276 -16.37 18.79 -5.14
C TRP A 276 -17.30 18.42 -6.29
N LEU A 277 -18.56 18.87 -6.23
CA LEU A 277 -19.56 18.63 -7.26
C LEU A 277 -19.41 19.58 -8.46
N ASP A 278 -18.95 20.82 -8.26
CA ASP A 278 -18.68 21.78 -9.35
C ASP A 278 -17.45 21.38 -10.18
N ILE A 279 -16.45 20.74 -9.54
CA ILE A 279 -15.23 20.30 -10.22
C ILE A 279 -15.44 18.98 -10.99
N ALA A 280 -16.28 18.07 -10.48
CA ALA A 280 -16.52 16.73 -11.01
C ALA A 280 -17.42 16.70 -12.26
#